data_AF-A0A060CEH1-F1
#
_entry.id   AF-A0A060CEH1-F1
#
_cell.length_a   1.000
_cell.length_b   1.000
_cell.length_c   1.000
_cell.angle_alpha   90.00
_cell.angle_beta   90.00
_cell.angle_gamma   90.00
#
_symmetry.space_group_name_H-M   'P 1'
#
loop_
_entity.id
_entity.type
_entity.pdbx_description
1 polymer ?
#
loop_
_entity_poly.entity_id
_entity_poly.type
_entity_poly.pdbx_seq_one_letter_code
_entity_poly.pdbx_strand_id
1 'polypeptide(L)' 'CHWDNTALAPYYFDGEVFMSFEDTKSIASKAEFVHQNNLGGLMLWELSLDAESELIYAAAETLFPTKKD' A
#
# COMPACT_ATOMS: atom_id res chain seq x y z
N CYS A 1 15.15 -0.99 -5.33
CA CYS A 1 14.24 0.03 -4.80
C CYS A 1 14.78 0.53 -3.46
N HIS A 2 14.28 1.67 -3.02
CA HIS A 2 14.60 2.29 -1.74
C HIS A 2 13.31 2.47 -0.93
N TRP A 3 13.44 2.60 0.39
CA TRP A 3 12.32 2.79 1.30
C TRP A 3 12.55 4.04 2.15
N ASP A 4 11.56 4.92 2.21
CA ASP A 4 11.56 6.07 3.12
C ASP A 4 10.86 5.69 4.44
N ASN A 5 11.60 5.67 5.54
CA ASN A 5 11.06 5.33 6.87
C ASN A 5 10.17 6.42 7.47
N THR A 6 10.27 7.66 7.00
CA THR A 6 9.44 8.77 7.47
C THR A 6 8.13 8.83 6.69
N ALA A 7 8.21 8.71 5.36
CA ALA A 7 7.03 8.74 4.50
C ALA A 7 6.29 7.40 4.43
N LEU A 8 6.94 6.30 4.84
CA LEU A 8 6.45 4.93 4.71
C LEU A 8 6.08 4.58 3.26
N ALA A 9 6.96 4.94 2.33
CA ALA A 9 6.74 4.79 0.89
C ALA A 9 7.99 4.23 0.18
N PRO A 10 7.81 3.36 -0.82
CA PRO A 10 8.89 2.92 -1.67
C PRO A 10 9.13 3.92 -2.81
N TYR A 11 10.38 3.96 -3.26
CA TYR A 11 10.74 4.66 -4.48
C TYR A 11 11.87 3.96 -5.22
N TYR A 12 12.06 4.32 -6.47
CA TYR A 12 13.20 3.93 -7.30
C TYR A 12 13.93 5.17 -7.78
N PHE A 13 15.27 5.11 -7.77
CA PHE A 13 16.12 6.13 -8.34
C PHE A 13 17.40 5.50 -8.90
N ASP A 14 17.77 5.84 -10.13
CA ASP A 14 18.99 5.36 -10.80
C ASP A 14 19.99 6.46 -11.18
N GLY A 15 19.76 7.68 -10.71
CA GLY A 15 20.57 8.85 -11.07
C GLY A 15 19.90 9.76 -12.10
N GLU A 16 18.93 9.26 -12.85
CA GLU A 16 18.22 10.01 -13.89
C GLU A 16 16.70 9.97 -13.68
N VAL A 17 16.15 8.79 -13.42
CA VAL A 17 14.71 8.57 -13.28
C VAL A 17 14.35 8.36 -11.82
N PHE A 18 13.41 9.14 -11.33
CA PHE A 18 12.76 8.94 -10.04
C PHE A 18 11.33 8.42 -10.24
N MET A 19 10.98 7.32 -9.57
CA MET A 19 9.62 6.77 -9.57
C MET A 19 9.15 6.54 -8.14
N SER A 20 7.98 7.11 -7.81
CA SER A 20 7.23 6.82 -6.59
C SER A 20 6.07 5.90 -6.94
N PHE A 21 5.83 4.90 -6.11
CA PHE A 21 4.80 3.89 -6.34
C PHE A 21 4.31 3.29 -5.02
N GLU A 22 3.35 2.37 -5.07
CA GLU A 22 2.92 1.58 -3.92
C GLU A 22 3.49 0.17 -4.00
N ASP A 23 3.91 -0.37 -2.87
CA ASP A 23 4.16 -1.80 -2.69
C ASP A 23 3.21 -2.36 -1.61
N THR A 24 3.30 -3.66 -1.36
CA THR A 24 2.46 -4.33 -0.36
C THR A 24 2.66 -3.76 1.05
N LYS A 25 3.85 -3.24 1.37
CA LYS A 25 4.17 -2.65 2.68
C LYS A 25 3.56 -1.26 2.84
N SER A 26 3.65 -0.40 1.84
CA SER A 26 3.07 0.95 1.90
C SER A 26 1.55 0.91 1.91
N ILE A 27 0.92 0.04 1.11
CA ILE A 27 -0.54 -0.07 1.09
C ILE A 27 -1.10 -0.66 2.39
N ALA A 28 -0.40 -1.63 2.99
CA ALA A 28 -0.75 -2.15 4.32
C ALA A 28 -0.62 -1.04 5.39
N SER A 29 0.45 -0.24 5.35
CA SER A 29 0.61 0.89 6.28
C SER A 29 -0.53 1.92 6.15
N LYS A 30 -1.03 2.17 4.94
CA LYS A 30 -2.20 3.04 4.71
C LYS A 30 -3.51 2.40 5.19
N ALA A 31 -3.67 1.09 5.04
CA ALA A 31 -4.81 0.37 5.57
C ALA A 31 -4.83 0.37 7.12
N GLU A 32 -3.68 0.24 7.77
CA GLU A 32 -3.55 0.42 9.22
C GLU A 32 -3.94 1.85 9.63
N PHE A 33 -3.50 2.86 8.86
CA PHE A 33 -3.86 4.25 9.11
C PHE A 33 -5.39 4.48 9.06
N VAL A 34 -6.10 3.81 8.13
CA VAL A 34 -7.57 3.85 8.04
C VAL A 34 -8.20 3.36 9.35
N HIS A 35 -7.73 2.25 9.91
CA HIS A 35 -8.22 1.74 11.20
C HIS A 35 -7.90 2.69 12.36
N GLN A 36 -6.65 3.15 12.45
CA GLN A 36 -6.20 4.02 13.53
C GLN A 36 -6.98 5.34 13.61
N ASN A 37 -7.49 5.80 12.47
CA ASN A 37 -8.21 7.07 12.36
C ASN A 37 -9.72 6.90 12.14
N ASN A 38 -10.25 5.67 12.24
CA ASN A 38 -11.67 5.36 12.06
C ASN A 38 -12.25 5.92 10.74
N LEU A 39 -11.50 5.75 9.64
CA LEU A 39 -11.90 6.19 8.30
C LEU A 39 -12.77 5.12 7.60
N GLY A 40 -13.50 5.52 6.57
CA GLY A 40 -14.49 4.66 5.91
C GLY A 40 -13.93 3.57 4.97
N GLY A 41 -12.63 3.60 4.65
CA GLY A 41 -11.99 2.63 3.76
C GLY A 41 -10.84 3.22 2.94
N LEU A 42 -10.34 2.43 1.98
CA LEU A 42 -9.36 2.84 0.97
C LEU A 42 -9.98 2.84 -0.42
N MET A 43 -9.43 3.69 -1.30
CA MET A 43 -9.72 3.72 -2.73
C MET A 43 -8.42 3.47 -3.49
N LEU A 44 -8.52 2.75 -4.61
CA LEU A 44 -7.40 2.49 -5.52
C LEU A 44 -7.70 3.07 -6.90
N TRP A 45 -6.67 3.61 -7.54
CA TRP A 45 -6.72 4.05 -8.94
C TRP A 45 -5.47 3.52 -9.66
N GLU A 46 -5.57 2.62 -10.63
CA GLU A 46 -6.75 1.86 -11.02
C GLU A 46 -6.43 0.37 -11.12
N LEU A 47 -7.45 -0.47 -11.22
CA LEU A 47 -7.31 -1.91 -11.03
C LEU A 47 -6.44 -2.59 -12.12
N SER A 48 -6.45 -2.08 -13.35
CA SER A 48 -5.70 -2.69 -14.46
C SER A 48 -4.18 -2.54 -14.32
N LEU A 49 -3.71 -1.59 -13.50
CA LEU A 49 -2.29 -1.42 -13.17
C LEU A 49 -1.81 -2.34 -12.03
N ASP A 50 -2.70 -3.12 -11.40
CA ASP A 50 -2.37 -4.13 -10.39
C ASP A 50 -2.68 -5.54 -10.93
N ALA A 51 -1.94 -5.95 -11.96
CA ALA A 51 -2.25 -7.14 -12.77
C ALA A 51 -2.38 -8.44 -11.96
N GLU A 52 -1.54 -8.60 -10.93
CA GLU A 52 -1.54 -9.77 -10.03
C GLU A 52 -2.38 -9.54 -8.77
N SER A 53 -3.07 -8.40 -8.67
CA SER A 53 -3.90 -7.99 -7.53
C SER A 53 -3.14 -7.95 -6.19
N GLU A 54 -1.81 -7.80 -6.22
CA GLU A 54 -0.97 -7.86 -5.02
C GLU A 54 -1.30 -6.73 -4.06
N LEU A 55 -1.50 -5.52 -4.58
CA LEU A 55 -1.75 -4.33 -3.77
C LEU A 55 -3.15 -4.37 -3.16
N ILE A 56 -4.16 -4.76 -3.95
CA ILE A 56 -5.54 -4.84 -3.46
C ILE A 56 -5.70 -5.95 -2.41
N TYR A 57 -5.01 -7.09 -2.55
CA TYR A 57 -5.04 -8.13 -1.52
C TYR A 57 -4.32 -7.69 -0.24
N ALA A 58 -3.15 -7.07 -0.33
CA ALA A 58 -2.44 -6.55 0.85
C ALA A 58 -3.28 -5.50 1.61
N ALA A 59 -3.97 -4.62 0.87
CA ALA A 59 -4.92 -3.67 1.45
C ALA A 59 -6.10 -4.39 2.14
N ALA A 60 -6.69 -5.37 1.48
CA ALA A 60 -7.86 -6.11 1.99
C ALA A 60 -7.54 -6.95 3.22
N GLU A 61 -6.40 -7.63 3.27
CA GLU A 61 -5.95 -8.41 4.44
C GLU A 61 -5.81 -7.52 5.68
N THR A 62 -5.35 -6.29 5.49
CA THR A 62 -5.17 -5.32 6.57
C THR A 62 -6.49 -4.65 6.96
N LEU A 63 -7.33 -4.30 5.98
CA LEU A 63 -8.65 -3.67 6.23
C LEU A 63 -9.66 -4.63 6.85
N PHE A 64 -9.63 -5.90 6.44
CA PHE A 64 -10.58 -6.92 6.85
C PHE A 64 -9.83 -8.13 7.42
N PRO A 65 -9.12 -7.96 8.55
CA PRO A 65 -8.38 -9.05 9.15
C PRO A 65 -9.37 -10.15 9.52
N THR A 66 -9.18 -11.34 8.92
CA THR A 66 -9.97 -12.51 9.31
C THR A 66 -9.62 -12.84 10.77
N LYS A 67 -10.63 -13.11 11.59
CA LYS A 67 -10.37 -13.73 12.89
C LYS A 67 -9.67 -15.05 12.62
N LYS A 68 -8.42 -15.18 13.06
CA LYS A 68 -7.84 -16.50 13.31
C LYS A 68 -8.57 -17.06 14.52
N ASP A 69 -9.47 -18.01 14.27
CA ASP A 69 -9.99 -18.91 15.31
C ASP A 69 -8.84 -19.70 15.95
#